data_AF-A0A1V5MXB2-F1
#
_entry.id   AF-A0A1V5MXB2-F1
#
_cell.length_a   1.000
_cell.length_b   1.000
_cell.length_c   1.000
_cell.angle_alpha   90.00
_cell.angle_beta   90.00
_cell.angle_gamma   90.00
#
_symmetry.space_group_name_H-M   'P 1'
#
loop_
_entity.id
_entity.type
_entity.pdbx_description
1 polymer ?
#
loop_
_entity_poly.entity_id
_entity_poly.type
_entity_poly.pdbx_seq_one_letter_code
_entity_poly.pdbx_strand_id
1 'polypeptide(L)'
;MFILTEPIYTPSKIHIPLNKEQLYKFQVANAYYDVFLKVLLRSYSGLFDDFAKINEDELARKLGLKTEEVVKILQKLDSIDVVKYIPQKNKPQIIFSTERMAVENIRLSPENYATRKKIAETKLKAIINYATSRNKCRSQLLLEYFSDFNVKRCGTCDICLERNKIEANEIEFSRVVDKIKPILKKQEMDINDILNALPEIPKEKVTSVLRWLEDQNKIVRLNDRLFKWKI
;
A
#
# COMPACT_ATOMS: atom_id res chain seq x y z
N MET A 1 8.33 22.01 -14.46
CA MET A 1 6.89 21.72 -14.67
C MET A 1 6.80 20.67 -15.76
N PHE A 2 6.02 19.61 -15.55
CA PHE A 2 5.87 18.53 -16.54
C PHE A 2 4.56 18.71 -17.28
N ILE A 3 4.60 18.53 -18.60
CA ILE A 3 3.43 18.58 -19.46
C ILE A 3 3.26 17.18 -20.05
N LEU A 4 2.08 16.61 -19.88
CA LEU A 4 1.69 15.41 -20.61
C LEU A 4 1.13 15.86 -21.95
N THR A 5 1.74 15.44 -23.05
CA THR A 5 1.16 15.69 -24.37
C THR A 5 -0.03 14.77 -24.59
N GLU A 6 -1.09 15.28 -25.21
CA GLU A 6 -2.10 14.42 -25.80
C GLU A 6 -1.45 13.48 -26.85
N PRO A 7 -2.04 12.30 -27.11
CA PRO A 7 -1.56 11.42 -28.16
C PRO A 7 -1.75 12.07 -29.53
N ILE A 8 -0.74 12.83 -29.97
CA ILE A 8 -0.68 13.40 -31.32
C ILE A 8 -0.24 12.29 -32.26
N TYR A 9 -1.14 11.87 -33.14
CA TYR A 9 -0.82 10.94 -34.21
C TYR A 9 0.26 11.55 -35.11
N THR A 10 1.44 10.95 -35.12
CA THR A 10 2.49 11.29 -36.08
C THR A 10 2.72 10.10 -37.00
N PRO A 11 2.50 10.24 -38.32
CA PRO A 11 2.73 9.15 -39.25
C PRO A 11 4.22 8.82 -39.31
N SER A 12 4.52 7.55 -39.57
CA SER A 12 5.88 7.07 -39.74
C SER A 12 6.57 7.78 -40.89
N LYS A 13 7.87 8.01 -40.75
CA LYS A 13 8.69 8.66 -41.78
C LYS A 13 9.91 7.83 -42.09
N ILE A 14 10.31 7.87 -43.35
CA ILE A 14 11.49 7.17 -43.86
C ILE A 14 12.30 8.11 -44.72
N HIS A 15 13.63 8.04 -44.57
CA HIS A 15 14.60 8.62 -45.48
C HIS A 15 15.67 7.58 -45.82
N ILE A 16 16.17 7.55 -47.05
CA ILE A 16 17.24 6.65 -47.48
C ILE A 16 18.51 7.48 -47.61
N PRO A 17 19.48 7.34 -46.66
CA PRO A 17 20.73 8.10 -46.71
C PRO A 17 21.72 7.58 -47.76
N LEU A 18 21.47 6.39 -48.33
CA LEU A 18 22.33 5.76 -49.33
C LEU A 18 22.03 6.26 -50.75
N ASN A 19 23.07 6.35 -51.57
CA ASN A 19 22.90 6.60 -53.00
C ASN A 19 22.37 5.35 -53.73
N LYS A 20 21.78 5.54 -54.92
CA LYS A 20 21.15 4.46 -55.72
C LYS A 20 22.06 3.25 -55.94
N GLU A 21 23.35 3.48 -56.22
CA GLU A 21 24.33 2.41 -56.44
C GLU A 21 24.62 1.60 -55.17
N GLN A 22 24.72 2.27 -54.02
CA GLN A 22 24.97 1.62 -52.74
C GLN A 22 23.76 0.78 -52.30
N LEU A 23 22.55 1.33 -52.49
CA LEU A 23 21.32 0.59 -52.22
C LEU A 23 21.19 -0.64 -53.11
N TYR A 24 21.55 -0.52 -54.40
CA TYR A 24 21.55 -1.66 -55.31
C TYR A 24 22.54 -2.76 -54.89
N LYS A 25 23.77 -2.39 -54.52
CA LYS A 25 24.76 -3.34 -53.97
C LYS A 25 24.23 -4.04 -52.72
N PHE A 26 23.56 -3.30 -51.83
CA PHE A 26 22.94 -3.86 -50.64
C PHE A 26 21.81 -4.85 -50.96
N GLN A 27 20.95 -4.52 -51.93
CA GLN A 27 19.87 -5.40 -52.42
C GLN A 27 20.41 -6.71 -52.99
N VAL A 28 21.47 -6.65 -53.80
CA VAL A 28 22.12 -7.84 -54.36
C VAL A 28 22.78 -8.69 -53.27
N ALA A 29 23.44 -8.07 -52.30
CA ALA A 29 24.08 -8.77 -51.19
C ALA A 29 23.07 -9.38 -50.19
N ASN A 30 21.86 -8.81 -50.08
CA ASN A 30 20.86 -9.22 -49.11
C ASN A 30 19.50 -9.44 -49.77
N ALA A 31 19.35 -10.57 -50.48
CA ALA A 31 18.14 -10.94 -51.22
C ALA A 31 16.86 -10.92 -50.36
N TYR A 32 16.97 -11.15 -49.05
CA TYR A 32 15.84 -11.08 -48.12
C TYR A 32 15.17 -9.70 -48.09
N TYR A 33 15.94 -8.60 -48.18
CA TYR A 33 15.41 -7.24 -48.14
C TYR A 33 15.05 -6.68 -49.51
N ASP A 34 15.46 -7.33 -50.60
CA ASP A 34 15.27 -6.83 -51.97
C ASP A 34 13.79 -6.61 -52.32
N VAL A 35 12.95 -7.61 -52.03
CA VAL A 35 11.49 -7.53 -52.26
C VAL A 35 10.87 -6.37 -51.47
N PHE A 36 11.25 -6.22 -50.21
CA PHE A 36 10.76 -5.16 -49.34
C PHE A 36 11.16 -3.77 -49.87
N LEU A 37 12.45 -3.57 -50.17
CA LEU A 37 12.98 -2.31 -50.66
C LEU A 37 12.38 -1.91 -52.01
N LYS A 38 12.16 -2.86 -52.92
CA LYS A 38 11.48 -2.60 -54.20
C LYS A 38 10.03 -2.15 -54.01
N VAL A 39 9.28 -2.78 -53.11
CA VAL A 39 7.90 -2.39 -52.80
C VAL A 39 7.87 -1.01 -52.13
N LEU A 40 8.83 -0.72 -51.25
CA LEU A 40 8.98 0.58 -50.60
C LEU A 40 9.26 1.69 -51.64
N LEU A 41 10.26 1.49 -52.51
CA LEU A 41 10.62 2.43 -53.58
C LEU A 41 9.51 2.64 -54.61
N ARG A 42 8.69 1.63 -54.86
CA ARG A 42 7.54 1.74 -55.77
C ARG A 42 6.34 2.43 -55.13
N SER A 43 6.17 2.30 -53.82
CA SER A 43 5.02 2.85 -53.08
C SER A 43 5.20 4.30 -52.67
N TYR A 44 6.45 4.74 -52.43
CA TYR A 44 6.74 6.09 -51.95
C TYR A 44 7.84 6.74 -52.77
N SER A 45 7.60 7.97 -53.20
CA SER A 45 8.56 8.80 -53.93
C SER A 45 9.33 9.74 -52.98
N GLY A 46 10.48 10.25 -53.43
CA GLY A 46 11.26 11.25 -52.69
C GLY A 46 12.03 10.68 -51.48
N LEU A 47 12.16 9.36 -51.37
CA LEU A 47 12.83 8.70 -50.24
C LEU A 47 14.32 9.04 -50.12
N PHE A 48 14.98 9.43 -51.21
CA PHE A 48 16.40 9.80 -51.22
C PHE A 48 16.64 11.30 -50.94
N ASP A 49 15.61 12.12 -51.04
CA ASP A 49 15.76 13.58 -50.95
C ASP A 49 15.55 14.07 -49.52
N ASP A 50 14.48 13.61 -48.85
CA ASP A 50 14.16 13.94 -47.45
C ASP A 50 13.27 12.84 -46.83
N PHE A 51 12.82 13.03 -45.59
CA PHE A 51 11.89 12.15 -44.90
C PHE A 51 10.50 12.16 -45.54
N ALA A 52 10.15 11.07 -46.23
CA ALA A 52 8.82 10.83 -46.75
C ALA A 52 7.93 10.18 -45.69
N LYS A 53 6.65 10.60 -45.63
CA LYS A 53 5.64 9.95 -44.79
C LYS A 53 5.25 8.60 -45.40
N ILE A 54 5.22 7.57 -44.59
CA ILE A 54 4.83 6.21 -45.00
C ILE A 54 3.70 5.67 -44.12
N ASN A 55 2.99 4.68 -44.65
CA ASN A 55 1.95 3.95 -43.93
C ASN A 55 2.37 2.49 -43.79
N GLU A 56 2.67 2.07 -42.56
CA GLU A 56 3.13 0.70 -42.26
C GLU A 56 2.06 -0.34 -42.56
N ASP A 57 0.78 -0.04 -42.31
CA ASP A 57 -0.34 -0.95 -42.59
C ASP A 57 -0.53 -1.15 -44.10
N GLU A 58 -0.31 -0.10 -44.89
CA GLU A 58 -0.37 -0.20 -46.36
C GLU A 58 0.76 -1.05 -46.91
N LEU A 59 1.98 -0.88 -46.40
CA LEU A 59 3.13 -1.72 -46.75
C LEU A 59 2.89 -3.18 -46.35
N ALA A 60 2.36 -3.41 -45.14
CA ALA A 60 2.02 -4.74 -44.64
C ALA A 60 1.03 -5.45 -45.58
N ARG A 61 -0.04 -4.76 -46.02
CA ARG A 61 -1.00 -5.30 -46.99
C ARG A 61 -0.36 -5.63 -48.34
N LYS A 62 0.51 -4.78 -48.87
CA LYS A 62 1.19 -5.00 -50.17
C LYS A 62 2.20 -6.14 -50.13
N LEU A 63 2.81 -6.38 -48.98
CA LEU A 63 3.81 -7.43 -48.77
C LEU A 63 3.20 -8.74 -48.25
N GLY A 64 1.92 -8.75 -47.87
CA GLY A 64 1.27 -9.91 -47.25
C GLY A 64 1.81 -10.23 -45.84
N LEU A 65 2.36 -9.23 -45.15
CA LEU A 65 2.98 -9.35 -43.82
C LEU A 65 2.10 -8.71 -42.75
N LYS A 66 2.42 -8.96 -41.47
CA LYS A 66 1.82 -8.20 -40.36
C LYS A 66 2.52 -6.86 -40.20
N THR A 67 1.80 -5.83 -39.74
CA THR A 67 2.37 -4.48 -39.48
C THR A 67 3.57 -4.53 -38.55
N GLU A 68 3.53 -5.38 -37.51
CA GLU A 68 4.66 -5.58 -36.58
C GLU A 68 5.94 -6.10 -37.28
N GLU A 69 5.80 -6.93 -38.31
CA GLU A 69 6.94 -7.47 -39.06
C GLU A 69 7.55 -6.41 -39.96
N VAL A 70 6.71 -5.57 -40.58
CA VAL A 70 7.16 -4.39 -41.34
C VAL A 70 7.96 -3.44 -40.45
N VAL A 71 7.47 -3.14 -39.24
CA VAL A 71 8.19 -2.31 -38.26
C VAL A 71 9.54 -2.93 -37.90
N LYS A 72 9.60 -4.24 -37.64
CA LYS A 72 10.87 -4.94 -37.33
C LYS A 72 11.86 -4.86 -38.48
N ILE A 73 11.40 -5.04 -39.72
CA ILE A 73 12.25 -4.92 -40.92
C ILE A 73 12.79 -3.49 -41.03
N LEU A 74 11.94 -2.48 -40.85
CA LEU A 74 12.35 -1.07 -40.90
C LEU A 74 13.35 -0.70 -39.80
N GLN A 75 13.11 -1.14 -38.56
CA GLN A 75 14.06 -0.96 -37.45
C GLN A 75 15.39 -1.66 -37.73
N LYS A 76 15.36 -2.83 -38.36
CA LYS A 76 16.59 -3.56 -38.72
C LYS A 76 17.37 -2.83 -39.80
N LEU A 77 16.69 -2.33 -40.84
CA LEU A 77 17.30 -1.52 -41.90
C LEU A 77 17.89 -0.20 -41.37
N ASP A 78 17.27 0.37 -40.33
CA ASP A 78 17.77 1.54 -39.60
C ASP A 78 19.02 1.24 -38.77
N SER A 79 19.06 0.09 -38.10
CA SER A 79 20.24 -0.33 -37.34
C SER A 79 21.49 -0.60 -38.19
N ILE A 80 21.33 -0.80 -39.50
CA ILE A 80 22.42 -1.04 -40.46
C ILE A 80 22.61 0.13 -41.43
N ASP A 81 22.03 1.30 -41.13
CA ASP A 81 22.17 2.55 -41.87
C ASP A 81 21.73 2.50 -43.35
N VAL A 82 20.88 1.54 -43.71
CA VAL A 82 20.32 1.45 -45.07
C VAL A 82 19.14 2.40 -45.24
N VAL A 83 18.37 2.61 -44.17
CA VAL A 83 17.19 3.48 -44.14
C VAL A 83 17.15 4.20 -42.80
N LYS A 84 16.93 5.52 -42.76
CA LYS A 84 16.56 6.22 -41.52
C LYS A 84 15.07 6.13 -41.28
N TYR A 85 14.67 5.44 -40.21
CA TYR A 85 13.27 5.17 -39.89
C TYR A 85 12.83 5.88 -38.61
N ILE A 86 11.77 6.70 -38.72
CA ILE A 86 11.10 7.32 -37.59
C ILE A 86 9.74 6.64 -37.41
N PRO A 87 9.56 5.82 -36.36
CA PRO A 87 8.33 5.10 -36.13
C PRO A 87 7.18 6.05 -35.78
N GLN A 88 5.97 5.60 -36.08
CA GLN A 88 4.73 6.26 -35.69
C GLN A 88 4.68 6.43 -34.16
N LYS A 89 4.38 7.66 -33.71
CA LYS A 89 4.10 7.93 -32.30
C LYS A 89 2.61 8.15 -32.13
N ASN A 90 1.99 7.29 -31.32
CA ASN A 90 0.60 7.42 -30.86
C ASN A 90 0.50 7.46 -29.32
N LYS A 91 1.64 7.43 -28.61
CA LYS A 91 1.66 7.40 -27.14
C LYS A 91 1.89 8.81 -26.59
N PRO A 92 1.20 9.19 -25.50
CA PRO A 92 1.44 10.46 -24.83
C PRO A 92 2.88 10.50 -24.29
N GLN A 93 3.51 11.67 -24.34
CA GLN A 93 4.87 11.88 -23.87
C GLN A 93 4.87 12.83 -22.67
N ILE A 94 5.76 12.56 -21.71
CA ILE A 94 6.02 13.49 -20.60
C ILE A 94 7.14 14.42 -21.05
N ILE A 95 6.83 15.70 -21.22
CA ILE A 95 7.81 16.72 -21.56
C ILE A 95 8.23 17.46 -20.29
N PHE A 96 9.54 17.54 -20.11
CA PHE A 96 10.19 18.32 -19.09
C PHE A 96 10.40 19.72 -19.65
N SER A 97 9.44 20.62 -19.46
CA SER A 97 9.48 21.98 -20.02
C SER A 97 10.48 22.90 -19.32
N THR A 98 11.08 22.43 -18.23
CA THR A 98 12.08 23.17 -17.46
C THR A 98 13.43 22.48 -17.61
N GLU A 99 14.47 23.29 -17.81
CA GLU A 99 15.83 22.80 -17.83
C GLU A 99 16.19 22.03 -16.55
N ARG A 100 17.07 21.05 -16.70
CA ARG A 100 17.61 20.32 -15.57
C ARG A 100 18.56 21.23 -14.80
N MET A 101 18.16 21.68 -13.62
CA MET A 101 19.04 22.42 -12.73
C MET A 101 20.23 21.56 -12.28
N ALA A 102 21.43 22.12 -12.35
CA ALA A 102 22.62 21.57 -11.70
C ALA A 102 22.42 21.53 -10.18
N VAL A 103 23.06 20.57 -9.51
CA VAL A 103 22.86 20.33 -8.07
C VAL A 103 23.27 21.56 -7.25
N GLU A 104 24.34 22.26 -7.66
CA GLU A 104 24.81 23.48 -6.98
C GLU A 104 23.76 24.61 -6.95
N ASN A 105 22.83 24.62 -7.92
CA ASN A 105 21.80 25.65 -8.06
C ASN A 105 20.49 25.29 -7.34
N ILE A 106 20.40 24.10 -6.73
CA ILE A 106 19.22 23.68 -5.98
C ILE A 106 19.18 24.44 -4.65
N ARG A 107 18.23 25.37 -4.52
CA ARG A 107 17.94 26.07 -3.27
C ARG A 107 16.70 25.51 -2.60
N LEU A 108 16.85 24.98 -1.39
CA LEU A 108 15.72 24.60 -0.54
C LEU A 108 15.25 25.84 0.22
N SER A 109 14.01 26.28 -0.02
CA SER A 109 13.42 27.39 0.77
C SER A 109 13.44 27.02 2.26
N PRO A 110 14.02 27.86 3.13
CA PRO A 110 14.02 27.62 4.57
C PRO A 110 12.60 27.52 5.14
N GLU A 111 11.64 28.29 4.61
CA GLU A 111 10.24 28.24 5.07
C GLU A 111 9.58 26.90 4.72
N ASN A 112 9.79 26.42 3.50
CA ASN A 112 9.27 25.13 3.05
C ASN A 112 9.91 23.97 3.83
N TYR A 113 11.21 24.05 4.09
CA TYR A 113 11.92 23.07 4.90
C TYR A 113 11.37 23.05 6.34
N ALA A 114 11.24 24.21 6.98
CA ALA A 114 10.70 24.33 8.33
C ALA A 114 9.27 23.79 8.43
N THR A 115 8.42 24.11 7.45
CA THR A 115 7.04 23.63 7.36
C THR A 115 7.00 22.10 7.26
N ARG A 116 7.80 21.53 6.35
CA ARG A 116 7.89 20.07 6.18
C ARG A 116 8.42 19.37 7.43
N LYS A 117 9.43 19.94 8.08
CA LYS A 117 9.99 19.42 9.34
C LYS A 117 8.92 19.40 10.43
N LYS A 118 8.17 20.50 10.61
CA LYS A 118 7.09 20.59 11.59
C LYS A 118 6.00 19.55 11.34
N ILE A 119 5.60 19.34 10.09
CA ILE A 119 4.62 18.30 9.72
C ILE A 119 5.16 16.91 10.06
N ALA A 120 6.42 16.62 9.73
CA ALA A 120 7.04 15.34 10.04
C ALA A 120 7.12 15.07 11.55
N GLU A 121 7.49 16.09 12.35
CA GLU A 121 7.51 16.02 13.81
C GLU A 121 6.11 15.74 14.38
N THR A 122 5.07 16.42 13.89
CA THR A 122 3.69 16.17 14.31
C THR A 122 3.25 14.73 14.00
N LYS A 123 3.57 14.23 12.80
CA LYS A 123 3.27 12.83 12.43
C LYS A 123 3.98 11.82 13.32
N LEU A 124 5.26 12.06 13.62
CA LEU A 124 6.03 11.20 14.51
C LEU A 124 5.45 11.18 15.93
N LYS A 125 5.09 12.34 16.47
CA LYS A 125 4.42 12.44 17.78
C LYS A 125 3.10 11.67 17.81
N ALA A 126 2.31 11.73 16.73
CA ALA A 126 1.07 10.97 16.62
C ALA A 126 1.32 9.45 16.61
N ILE A 127 2.35 8.99 15.89
CA ILE A 127 2.75 7.57 15.88
C ILE A 127 3.21 7.11 17.27
N ILE A 128 4.04 7.91 17.95
CA ILE A 128 4.50 7.60 19.31
C ILE A 128 3.30 7.51 20.25
N ASN A 129 2.39 8.50 20.23
CA ASN A 129 1.18 8.49 21.03
C ASN A 129 0.29 7.27 20.73
N TYR A 130 0.15 6.90 19.45
CA TYR A 130 -0.58 5.71 19.06
C TYR A 130 0.04 4.45 19.67
N ALA A 131 1.36 4.32 19.70
CA ALA A 131 2.05 3.14 20.23
C ALA A 131 2.06 3.08 21.77
N THR A 132 2.30 4.22 22.44
CA THR A 132 2.52 4.27 23.89
C THR A 132 1.25 4.50 24.71
N SER A 133 0.18 5.02 24.12
CA SER A 133 -1.09 5.22 24.84
C SER A 133 -1.64 3.88 25.34
N ARG A 134 -2.01 3.85 26.64
CA ARG A 134 -2.64 2.69 27.30
C ARG A 134 -4.06 2.97 27.78
N ASN A 135 -4.55 4.19 27.58
CA ASN A 135 -5.79 4.68 28.19
C ASN A 135 -6.88 5.06 27.16
N LYS A 136 -6.59 4.97 25.86
CA LYS A 136 -7.53 5.30 24.80
C LYS A 136 -7.58 4.20 23.76
N CYS A 137 -8.78 3.88 23.26
CA CYS A 137 -8.97 2.83 22.27
C CYS A 137 -8.09 3.08 21.04
N ARG A 138 -7.39 2.06 20.54
CA ARG A 138 -6.51 2.16 19.37
C ARG A 138 -7.25 2.70 18.14
N SER A 139 -8.47 2.20 17.89
CA SER A 139 -9.29 2.68 16.76
C SER A 139 -9.70 4.16 16.89
N GLN A 140 -9.97 4.64 18.10
CA GLN A 140 -10.28 6.06 18.32
C GLN A 140 -9.05 6.93 18.03
N LEU A 141 -7.87 6.54 18.54
CA LEU A 141 -6.62 7.24 18.27
C LEU A 141 -6.31 7.31 16.76
N LEU A 142 -6.58 6.23 16.03
CA LEU A 142 -6.37 6.18 14.58
C LEU A 142 -7.33 7.10 13.83
N LEU A 143 -8.61 7.11 14.20
CA LEU A 143 -9.63 7.92 13.52
C LEU A 143 -9.45 9.40 13.81
N GLU A 144 -9.04 9.76 15.03
CA GLU A 144 -8.70 11.14 15.38
C GLU A 144 -7.53 11.69 14.57
N TYR A 145 -6.55 10.85 14.22
CA TYR A 145 -5.45 11.24 13.34
C TYR A 145 -5.95 11.67 11.95
N PHE A 146 -7.06 11.10 11.49
CA PHE A 146 -7.76 11.46 10.25
C PHE A 146 -8.90 12.47 10.48
N SER A 147 -8.89 13.17 11.62
CA SER A 147 -9.88 14.19 12.00
C SER A 147 -11.31 13.68 12.18
N ASP A 148 -11.48 12.41 12.56
CA ASP A 148 -12.76 11.83 12.96
C ASP A 148 -12.82 11.62 14.47
N PHE A 149 -13.62 12.45 15.15
CA PHE A 149 -13.67 12.55 16.61
C PHE A 149 -14.90 11.89 17.24
N ASN A 150 -15.92 11.52 16.46
CA ASN A 150 -17.22 11.04 16.96
C ASN A 150 -17.33 9.51 16.94
N VAL A 151 -16.32 8.85 17.51
CA VAL A 151 -16.18 7.39 17.40
C VAL A 151 -16.34 6.72 18.75
N LYS A 152 -17.21 5.71 18.81
CA LYS A 152 -17.31 4.81 19.96
C LYS A 152 -16.05 3.95 20.09
N ARG A 153 -15.83 3.39 21.29
CA ARG A 153 -14.77 2.40 21.52
C ARG A 153 -15.02 1.17 20.62
N CYS A 154 -13.96 0.57 20.07
CA CYS A 154 -14.10 -0.56 19.14
C CYS A 154 -14.42 -1.90 19.82
N GLY A 155 -14.12 -2.05 21.12
CA GLY A 155 -14.36 -3.29 21.87
C GLY A 155 -13.38 -4.44 21.60
N THR A 156 -12.55 -4.35 20.56
CA THR A 156 -11.68 -5.44 20.09
C THR A 156 -10.18 -5.18 20.21
N CYS A 157 -9.75 -3.94 20.49
CA CYS A 157 -8.33 -3.64 20.69
C CYS A 157 -7.83 -4.08 22.08
N ASP A 158 -6.51 -4.22 22.23
CA ASP A 158 -5.82 -4.53 23.48
C ASP A 158 -6.33 -3.72 24.69
N ILE A 159 -6.45 -2.39 24.52
CA ILE A 159 -6.91 -1.49 25.58
C ILE A 159 -8.38 -1.69 25.93
N CYS A 160 -9.24 -1.97 24.95
CA CYS A 160 -10.65 -2.28 25.19
C CYS A 160 -10.80 -3.63 25.90
N LEU A 161 -10.03 -4.63 25.49
CA LEU A 161 -10.06 -5.96 26.08
C LEU A 161 -9.58 -5.95 27.53
N GLU A 162 -8.50 -5.22 27.85
CA GLU A 162 -8.04 -5.05 29.23
C GLU A 162 -9.07 -4.34 30.10
N ARG A 163 -9.69 -3.26 29.60
CA ARG A 163 -10.75 -2.55 30.33
C ARG A 163 -11.98 -3.42 30.57
N ASN A 164 -12.42 -4.17 29.57
CA ASN A 164 -13.57 -5.06 29.71
C ASN A 164 -13.30 -6.17 30.73
N LYS A 165 -12.04 -6.65 30.85
CA LYS A 165 -11.66 -7.61 31.91
C LYS A 165 -11.77 -6.99 33.30
N ILE A 166 -11.35 -5.74 33.47
CA ILE A 166 -11.43 -5.03 34.75
C ILE A 166 -12.90 -4.77 35.13
N GLU A 167 -13.70 -4.24 34.21
CA GLU A 167 -15.14 -3.98 34.44
C GLU A 167 -15.91 -5.28 34.75
N ALA A 168 -15.64 -6.36 34.00
CA ALA A 168 -16.21 -7.68 34.30
C ALA A 168 -15.77 -8.17 35.69
N ASN A 169 -14.49 -8.04 36.02
CA ASN A 169 -13.97 -8.43 37.34
C ASN A 169 -14.61 -7.64 38.48
N GLU A 170 -14.82 -6.32 38.37
CA GLU A 170 -15.46 -5.53 39.45
C GLU A 170 -16.93 -5.91 39.67
N ILE A 171 -17.69 -6.10 38.60
CA ILE A 171 -19.11 -6.50 38.68
C ILE A 171 -19.23 -7.93 39.21
N GLU A 172 -18.38 -8.84 38.76
CA GLU A 172 -18.37 -10.22 39.27
C GLU A 172 -17.84 -10.27 40.71
N PHE A 173 -16.83 -9.48 41.05
CA PHE A 173 -16.29 -9.37 42.40
C PHE A 173 -17.37 -8.92 43.39
N SER A 174 -18.11 -7.86 43.08
CA SER A 174 -19.21 -7.38 43.93
C SER A 174 -20.32 -8.44 44.08
N ARG A 175 -20.72 -9.10 42.99
CA ARG A 175 -21.70 -10.21 43.03
C ARG A 175 -21.25 -11.38 43.90
N VAL A 176 -19.98 -11.76 43.83
CA VAL A 176 -19.40 -12.83 44.65
C VAL A 176 -19.44 -12.43 46.13
N VAL A 177 -18.98 -11.22 46.46
CA VAL A 177 -19.00 -10.71 47.84
C VAL A 177 -20.43 -10.62 48.38
N ASP A 178 -21.38 -10.09 47.62
CA ASP A 178 -22.78 -9.92 48.04
C ASP A 178 -23.47 -11.25 48.33
N LYS A 179 -23.15 -12.31 47.56
CA LYS A 179 -23.69 -13.65 47.81
C LYS A 179 -23.00 -14.38 48.97
N ILE A 180 -21.67 -14.28 49.09
CA ILE A 180 -20.91 -15.05 50.09
C ILE A 180 -20.97 -14.43 51.49
N LYS A 181 -20.93 -13.10 51.59
CA LYS A 181 -20.93 -12.36 52.87
C LYS A 181 -22.09 -12.71 53.82
N PRO A 182 -23.37 -12.78 53.39
CA PRO A 182 -24.46 -13.15 54.29
C PRO A 182 -24.39 -14.63 54.74
N ILE A 183 -23.83 -15.51 53.91
CA ILE A 183 -23.72 -16.94 54.21
C ILE A 183 -22.61 -17.19 55.21
N LEU A 184 -21.40 -16.65 54.96
CA LEU A 184 -20.24 -16.78 55.85
C LEU A 184 -20.38 -16.05 57.19
N LYS A 185 -21.36 -15.14 57.32
CA LYS A 185 -21.76 -14.53 58.59
C LYS A 185 -22.64 -15.45 59.45
N LYS A 186 -23.41 -16.34 58.83
CA LYS A 186 -24.35 -17.25 59.53
C LYS A 186 -23.73 -18.59 59.85
N GLN A 187 -22.89 -19.12 58.95
CA GLN A 187 -22.30 -20.44 59.09
C GLN A 187 -20.91 -20.50 58.43
N GLU A 188 -20.11 -21.47 58.88
CA GLU A 188 -18.81 -21.79 58.29
C GLU A 188 -19.04 -22.67 57.07
N MET A 189 -18.35 -22.39 55.96
CA MET A 189 -18.63 -23.08 54.68
C MET A 189 -17.36 -23.57 54.01
N ASP A 190 -17.44 -24.76 53.39
CA ASP A 190 -16.36 -25.38 52.65
C ASP A 190 -16.13 -24.69 51.30
N ILE A 191 -14.89 -24.72 50.80
CA ILE A 191 -14.57 -24.17 49.47
C ILE A 191 -15.43 -24.79 48.36
N ASN A 192 -15.73 -26.08 48.43
CA ASN A 192 -16.54 -26.77 47.43
C ASN A 192 -18.01 -26.34 47.52
N ASP A 193 -18.53 -26.11 48.72
CA ASP A 193 -19.88 -25.61 48.94
C ASP A 193 -20.03 -24.17 48.43
N ILE A 194 -19.00 -23.34 48.58
CA ILE A 194 -18.96 -21.97 48.01
C ILE A 194 -18.99 -22.01 46.48
N LEU A 195 -18.22 -22.92 45.88
CA LEU A 195 -18.19 -23.12 44.43
C LEU A 195 -19.52 -23.67 43.90
N ASN A 196 -20.18 -24.56 44.66
CA ASN A 196 -21.49 -25.11 44.31
C ASN A 196 -22.64 -24.11 44.47
N ALA A 197 -22.53 -23.17 45.42
CA ALA A 197 -23.52 -22.09 45.60
C ALA A 197 -23.46 -21.02 44.49
N LEU A 198 -22.38 -21.00 43.70
CA LEU A 198 -22.14 -20.04 42.62
C LEU A 198 -21.81 -20.73 41.28
N PRO A 199 -22.72 -21.55 40.72
CA PRO A 199 -22.46 -22.27 39.48
C PRO A 199 -22.35 -21.35 38.25
N GLU A 200 -22.90 -20.14 38.35
CA GLU A 200 -22.91 -19.13 37.27
C GLU A 200 -21.57 -18.43 37.08
N ILE A 201 -20.62 -18.54 38.04
CA ILE A 201 -19.35 -17.81 38.01
C ILE A 201 -18.20 -18.81 37.84
N PRO A 202 -17.22 -18.55 36.94
CA PRO A 202 -16.07 -19.43 36.76
C PRO A 202 -15.30 -19.67 38.07
N LYS A 203 -14.95 -20.93 38.34
CA LYS A 203 -14.29 -21.36 39.59
C LYS A 203 -13.03 -20.53 39.89
N GLU A 204 -12.22 -20.25 38.86
CA GLU A 204 -10.99 -19.45 38.97
C GLU A 204 -11.23 -18.05 39.53
N LYS A 205 -12.35 -17.41 39.15
CA LYS A 205 -12.72 -16.07 39.63
C LYS A 205 -13.18 -16.12 41.08
N VAL A 206 -14.00 -17.11 41.45
CA VAL A 206 -14.44 -17.31 42.85
C VAL A 206 -13.22 -17.53 43.76
N THR A 207 -12.26 -18.36 43.35
CA THR A 207 -11.04 -18.59 44.12
C THR A 207 -10.19 -17.33 44.26
N SER A 208 -10.10 -16.52 43.19
CA SER A 208 -9.36 -15.25 43.22
C SER A 208 -9.99 -14.23 44.17
N VAL A 209 -11.32 -14.14 44.22
CA VAL A 209 -12.06 -13.28 45.15
C VAL A 209 -11.88 -13.76 46.61
N LEU A 210 -11.94 -15.07 46.86
CA LEU A 210 -11.72 -15.64 48.20
C LEU A 210 -10.31 -15.36 48.72
N ARG A 211 -9.28 -15.55 47.89
CA ARG A 211 -7.89 -15.21 48.25
C ARG A 211 -7.75 -13.73 48.61
N TRP A 212 -8.36 -12.85 47.82
CA TRP A 212 -8.33 -11.41 48.12
C TRP A 212 -9.03 -11.08 49.45
N LEU A 213 -10.16 -11.72 49.76
CA LEU A 213 -10.86 -11.52 51.03
C LEU A 213 -10.06 -12.03 52.24
N GLU A 214 -9.28 -13.10 52.06
CA GLU A 214 -8.35 -13.65 53.05
C GLU A 214 -7.17 -12.67 53.27
N ASP A 215 -6.56 -12.17 52.19
CA ASP A 215 -5.49 -11.15 52.23
C ASP A 215 -5.94 -9.85 52.92
N GLN A 216 -7.19 -9.44 52.68
CA GLN A 216 -7.80 -8.27 53.32
C GLN A 216 -8.35 -8.55 54.74
N ASN A 217 -8.10 -9.76 55.27
CA ASN A 217 -8.46 -10.17 56.62
C ASN A 217 -9.98 -10.08 56.90
N LYS A 218 -10.82 -10.19 55.85
CA LYS A 218 -12.29 -10.14 55.90
C LYS A 218 -12.90 -11.51 56.17
N ILE A 219 -12.22 -12.57 55.77
CA ILE A 219 -12.57 -13.96 56.07
C ILE A 219 -11.40 -14.63 56.79
N VAL A 220 -11.71 -15.57 57.69
CA VAL A 220 -10.73 -16.39 58.40
C VAL A 220 -10.86 -17.82 57.93
N ARG A 221 -9.73 -18.42 57.59
CA ARG A 221 -9.63 -19.84 57.28
C ARG A 221 -9.37 -20.59 58.59
N LEU A 222 -10.39 -21.31 59.07
CA LEU A 222 -10.34 -21.99 60.37
C LEU A 222 -9.64 -23.35 60.28
N ASN A 223 -9.80 -24.04 59.15
CA ASN A 223 -9.13 -25.27 58.78
C ASN A 223 -8.84 -25.23 57.27
N ASP A 224 -8.02 -26.15 56.77
CA ASP A 224 -7.55 -26.18 55.37
C ASP A 224 -8.69 -26.19 54.32
N ARG A 225 -9.96 -26.28 54.73
CA ARG A 225 -11.13 -26.23 53.84
C ARG A 225 -12.28 -25.30 54.28
N LEU A 226 -12.30 -24.78 55.51
CA LEU A 226 -13.43 -24.03 56.07
C LEU A 226 -13.17 -22.52 56.18
N PHE A 227 -14.10 -21.71 55.67
CA PHE A 227 -14.06 -20.25 55.74
C PHE A 227 -15.17 -19.70 56.64
N LYS A 228 -14.87 -18.60 57.35
CA LYS A 228 -15.81 -17.83 58.17
C LYS A 228 -15.63 -16.33 57.93
N TRP A 229 -16.70 -15.55 57.99
CA TRP A 229 -16.58 -14.09 57.92
C TRP A 229 -16.04 -13.55 59.25
N LYS A 230 -14.99 -12.73 59.19
CA LYS A 230 -14.44 -12.03 60.36
C LYS A 230 -15.38 -10.87 60.71
N ILE A 231 -16.04 -10.96 61.86
CA ILE A 231 -16.89 -9.89 62.41
C ILE A 231 -16.00 -8.77 62.94
#